data_AF-C9LU93-F1
#
_entry.id   AF-C9LU93-F1
#
_cell.length_a   1.000
_cell.length_b   1.000
_cell.length_c   1.000
_cell.angle_alpha   90.00
_cell.angle_beta   90.00
_cell.angle_gamma   90.00
#
_symmetry.space_group_name_H-M   'P 1'
#
loop_
_entity.id
_entity.type
_entity.pdbx_description
1 polymer ?
#
loop_
_entity_poly.entity_id
_entity_poly.type
_entity_poly.pdbx_seq_one_letter_code
_entity_poly.pdbx_strand_id
1 'polypeptide(L)' 'MYAPVIAERWQQHELWDGTYTFGDLLDMHEILLVEQENRRRAEAYAERERGANT' A
#
# COMPACT_ATOMS: atom_id res chain seq x y z
N MET A 1 -5.92 8.46 7.61
CA MET A 1 -6.95 9.13 6.79
C MET A 1 -6.42 9.49 5.41
N TYR A 2 -5.33 10.27 5.28
CA TYR A 2 -4.81 10.67 3.96
C TYR A 2 -3.93 9.65 3.24
N ALA A 3 -3.60 8.51 3.87
CA ALA A 3 -2.68 7.52 3.29
C ALA A 3 -3.09 7.06 1.87
N PRO A 4 -4.37 6.77 1.58
CA PRO A 4 -4.80 6.42 0.21
C PRO A 4 -4.61 7.55 -0.80
N VAL A 5 -4.77 8.81 -0.38
CA VAL A 5 -4.61 9.99 -1.24
C VAL A 5 -3.13 10.24 -1.54
N ILE A 6 -2.27 10.13 -0.53
CA ILE A 6 -0.81 10.24 -0.68
C ILE A 6 -0.27 9.10 -1.56
N ALA A 7 -0.85 7.91 -1.45
CA ALA A 7 -0.52 6.76 -2.28
C ALA A 7 -1.15 6.84 -3.69
N GLU A 8 -1.78 7.97 -4.05
CA GLU A 8 -2.44 8.21 -5.35
C GLU A 8 -3.51 7.16 -5.70
N ARG A 9 -4.05 6.47 -4.69
CA ARG A 9 -5.14 5.52 -4.86
C ARG A 9 -6.48 6.22 -4.95
N TRP A 10 -6.67 7.27 -4.14
CA TRP A 10 -7.91 8.03 -4.02
C TRP A 10 -7.69 9.53 -4.22
N GLN A 11 -8.76 10.23 -4.60
CA GLN A 11 -8.81 11.69 -4.63
C GLN A 11 -9.22 12.25 -3.25
N GLN A 12 -8.82 13.48 -2.95
CA GLN A 12 -9.08 14.09 -1.63
C GLN A 12 -10.58 14.20 -1.30
N HIS A 13 -11.42 14.49 -2.29
CA HIS A 13 -12.86 14.66 -2.08
C HIS A 13 -13.58 13.34 -1.77
N GLU A 14 -13.04 12.22 -2.25
CA GLU A 14 -13.59 10.88 -2.03
C GLU A 14 -13.55 10.45 -0.55
N LEU A 15 -12.82 11.17 0.31
CA LEU A 15 -12.77 10.93 1.76
C LEU A 15 -14.01 11.46 2.50
N TRP A 16 -14.82 12.32 1.88
CA TRP A 16 -15.93 13.00 2.57
C TRP A 16 -17.18 13.22 1.69
N ASP A 17 -17.13 12.95 0.39
CA ASP A 17 -18.27 13.08 -0.52
C ASP A 17 -19.24 11.88 -0.50
N GLY A 18 -18.90 10.83 0.27
CA GLY A 18 -19.70 9.61 0.38
C GLY A 18 -19.39 8.55 -0.69
N THR A 19 -18.36 8.74 -1.51
CA THR A 19 -17.88 7.74 -2.48
C THR A 19 -17.45 6.44 -1.79
N TYR A 20 -16.76 6.57 -0.66
CA TYR A 20 -16.30 5.46 0.16
C TYR A 20 -16.84 5.57 1.60
N THR A 21 -17.02 4.41 2.22
CA THR A 21 -17.35 4.32 3.65
C THR A 21 -16.10 4.32 4.51
N PHE A 22 -16.27 4.47 5.82
CA PHE A 22 -15.16 4.29 6.76
C PHE A 22 -14.56 2.88 6.71
N GLY A 23 -15.36 1.84 6.39
CA GLY A 23 -14.87 0.48 6.21
C GLY A 23 -13.89 0.38 5.04
N ASP A 24 -14.28 0.93 3.88
CA ASP A 24 -13.41 0.97 2.70
C ASP A 24 -12.09 1.70 2.98
N LEU A 25 -12.12 2.73 3.84
CA LEU A 25 -10.92 3.43 4.26
C LEU A 25 -9.99 2.53 5.06
N LEU A 26 -10.52 1.71 5.97
CA LEU A 26 -9.72 0.74 6.74
C LEU A 26 -9.12 -0.32 5.81
N ASP A 27 -9.94 -0.90 4.94
CA ASP A 27 -9.50 -1.91 3.97
C ASP A 27 -8.37 -1.37 3.08
N MET A 28 -8.48 -0.13 2.62
CA MET A 28 -7.42 0.51 1.83
C MET A 28 -6.12 0.70 2.63
N HIS A 29 -6.18 1.00 3.93
CA HIS A 29 -4.97 1.04 4.76
C HIS A 29 -4.35 -0.35 4.89
N GLU A 30 -5.15 -1.41 5.03
CA GLU A 30 -4.65 -2.79 5.08
C GLU A 30 -3.97 -3.18 3.76
N ILE A 31 -4.58 -2.85 2.62
CA ILE A 31 -3.97 -3.07 1.29
C ILE A 31 -2.59 -2.41 1.21
N LEU A 32 -2.49 -1.13 1.59
CA LEU A 32 -1.21 -0.40 1.56
C LEU A 32 -0.14 -1.04 2.45
N LEU A 33 -0.52 -1.53 3.64
CA LEU A 33 0.40 -2.24 4.54
C LEU A 33 0.89 -3.55 3.93
N VAL A 34 0.00 -4.33 3.32
CA VAL A 34 0.34 -5.59 2.66
C VAL A 34 1.22 -5.35 1.44
N GLU A 35 0.95 -4.32 0.65
CA GLU A 35 1.79 -3.93 -0.50
C GLU A 35 3.21 -3.56 -0.07
N GLN A 36 3.35 -2.81 1.03
CA GLN A 36 4.64 -2.46 1.58
C GLN A 36 5.42 -3.69 2.05
N GLU A 37 4.77 -4.60 2.77
CA GLU A 37 5.41 -5.84 3.25
C GLU A 37 5.81 -6.77 2.10
N ASN A 38 4.97 -6.90 1.08
CA ASN A 38 5.28 -7.68 -0.10
C ASN A 38 6.49 -7.12 -0.85
N ARG A 39 6.57 -5.79 -0.99
CA ARG A 39 7.73 -5.12 -1.61
C ARG A 39 9.01 -5.40 -0.82
N ARG A 40 8.96 -5.23 0.50
CA ARG A 40 10.11 -5.52 1.38
C ARG A 40 10.57 -6.97 1.25
N ARG A 41 9.64 -7.93 1.18
CA ARG A 41 9.97 -9.36 0.98
C ARG A 41 10.59 -9.62 -0.39
N ALA A 42 10.06 -8.99 -1.44
CA ALA A 42 10.60 -9.13 -2.79
C ALA A 42 12.02 -8.57 -2.90
N GLU A 43 12.28 -7.41 -2.29
CA GLU A 43 13.62 -6.80 -2.22
C GLU A 43 14.60 -7.71 -1.47
N ALA A 44 14.21 -8.21 -0.29
CA ALA A 44 15.02 -9.12 0.51
C ALA A 44 15.33 -10.44 -0.23
N TYR A 45 14.38 -10.95 -1.00
CA TYR A 45 14.60 -12.11 -1.86
C TYR A 45 15.60 -11.78 -2.99
N ALA A 46 15.41 -10.68 -3.71
CA ALA A 46 16.29 -10.26 -4.80
C ALA A 46 17.74 -10.00 -4.34
N GLU A 47 17.93 -9.47 -3.12
CA GLU A 47 19.26 -9.31 -2.52
C GLU A 47 19.95 -10.65 -2.24
N ARG A 48 19.21 -11.63 -1.72
CA ARG A 48 19.75 -12.99 -1.49
C ARG A 48 20.16 -13.66 -2.79
N GLU A 49 19.33 -13.55 -3.84
CA GLU A 49 19.64 -14.11 -5.15
C GLU A 49 20.89 -13.47 -5.77
N ARG A 50 21.06 -12.14 -5.64
CA ARG A 50 22.27 -11.44 -6.11
C ARG A 50 23.53 -11.90 -5.35
N GLY A 51 23.44 -12.05 -4.03
CA GLY A 51 24.55 -12.51 -3.20
C GLY A 51 24.90 -13.98 -3.38
N ALA A 52 23.92 -14.83 -3.73
CA ALA A 52 24.16 -16.25 -4.02
C ALA A 52 24.78 -16.50 -5.40
N ASN A 53 24.66 -15.53 -6.32
CA ASN A 53 25.12 -15.64 -7.71
C ASN A 53 26.46 -14.90 -7.98
N THR A 54 27.16 -14.48 -6.92
CA THR A 54 28.49 -13.84 -6.95
C THR A 54 29.48 -14.72 -6.18
#